data_AF-A0A1S9AKZ9-F1
#
_entry.id   AF-A0A1S9AKZ9-F1
#
_cell.length_a   1.000
_cell.length_b   1.000
_cell.length_c   1.000
_cell.angle_alpha   90.00
_cell.angle_beta   90.00
_cell.angle_gamma   90.00
#
_symmetry.space_group_name_H-M   'P 1'
#
loop_
_entity.id
_entity.type
_entity.pdbx_description
1 polymer ?
#
loop_
_entity_poly.entity_id
_entity_poly.type
_entity_poly.pdbx_seq_one_letter_code
_entity_poly.pdbx_strand_id
1 'polypeptide(L)'
;MAQFRLARLCLMLAAVGLTTPALMTSAHAQQKADAPAAAAAPKDTVRPELFKLLDPAAIKPLMDAKNYAEIQNRVTQAEAIPNRTPYEDFVLNRMKLTLGSATNNNAITLPALEAVINSGRLQPEEQANFIQAMANMHFNAKDYPKAIEWFKRYQKESSTPEKVRPSLIRSYYLSGDFATAKTELLPLINDLEKAGKAPSEEDLRLLASAANKVKDDATYLVGLEKLANYYPNDDFWTDLLNRGVARKPGFDANTNMVNVYRLEFAAVKQMAPEEYVDLAELAMRDGFPAEAKKVMDAGFANGVLGKGGNAKTHTALRDKATKGAADDAKTIAAGEAAAAKAKTGAGLVNLGWAYATMDQGDKGVPFIQQGIAKGGLKNPEEAKLRLGMAQVRAGKQADAIKTFETVKGGGGAGDLAKYWIMLINQQQRGGGAQTAAQ
;
A
#
# COMPACT_ATOMS: atom_id res chain seq x y z
N MET A 1 -6.59 13.64 -12.67
CA MET A 1 -5.71 13.82 -13.84
C MET A 1 -4.51 14.66 -13.42
N ALA A 2 -3.44 14.01 -12.93
CA ALA A 2 -2.22 14.69 -12.48
C ALA A 2 -1.21 14.65 -13.64
N GLN A 3 -0.81 15.83 -14.11
CA GLN A 3 0.20 15.99 -15.15
C GLN A 3 1.58 15.61 -14.59
N PHE A 4 2.04 14.39 -14.87
CA PHE A 4 3.44 14.03 -14.70
C PHE A 4 4.28 14.86 -15.68
N ARG A 5 4.93 15.89 -15.17
CA ARG A 5 5.94 16.65 -15.91
C ARG A 5 7.08 15.69 -16.27
N LEU A 6 7.25 15.42 -17.56
CA LEU A 6 8.42 14.73 -18.08
C LEU A 6 9.67 15.42 -17.52
N ALA A 7 10.45 14.70 -16.72
CA ALA A 7 11.81 15.08 -16.45
C ALA A 7 12.53 15.12 -17.79
N ARG A 8 12.86 16.33 -18.25
CA ARG A 8 13.79 16.53 -19.36
C ARG A 8 15.12 15.96 -18.88
N LEU A 9 15.41 14.72 -19.25
CA LEU A 9 16.77 14.18 -19.27
C LEU A 9 17.55 15.05 -20.27
N CYS A 10 18.10 16.16 -19.76
CA CYS A 10 19.10 16.93 -20.46
C CYS A 10 20.33 16.02 -20.61
N LEU A 11 20.37 15.26 -21.70
CA LEU A 11 21.60 14.75 -22.28
C LEU A 11 22.42 15.98 -22.68
N MET A 12 23.14 16.55 -21.72
CA MET A 12 24.23 17.46 -22.04
C MET A 12 25.22 16.63 -22.84
N LEU A 13 25.49 17.04 -24.08
CA LEU A 13 26.68 16.62 -24.80
C LEU A 13 27.88 17.02 -23.93
N ALA A 14 28.36 16.09 -23.09
CA ALA A 14 29.70 16.18 -22.57
C ALA A 14 30.62 16.08 -23.78
N ALA A 15 31.32 17.18 -24.04
CA ALA A 15 32.27 17.33 -25.13
C ALA A 15 33.19 16.11 -25.18
N VAL A 16 33.32 15.53 -26.37
CA VAL A 16 34.40 14.60 -26.69
C VAL A 16 35.70 15.33 -26.39
N GLY A 17 36.34 14.96 -25.28
CA GLY A 17 37.63 15.51 -24.87
C GLY A 17 38.70 15.13 -25.89
N LEU A 18 38.98 16.02 -26.83
CA LEU A 18 40.18 15.98 -27.67
C LEU A 18 41.39 16.30 -26.78
N THR A 19 42.05 15.28 -26.26
CA THR A 19 43.37 15.43 -25.65
C THR A 19 44.38 15.77 -26.75
N THR A 20 44.84 17.02 -26.79
CA THR A 20 46.03 17.45 -27.53
C THR A 20 47.27 16.71 -26.99
N PRO A 21 48.12 16.10 -27.83
CA PRO A 21 49.37 15.53 -27.34
C PRO A 21 50.38 16.64 -27.06
N ALA A 22 50.62 16.92 -25.78
CA ALA A 22 51.75 17.72 -25.35
C ALA A 22 53.04 16.91 -25.53
N LEU A 23 53.95 17.45 -26.36
CA LEU A 23 55.35 17.04 -26.44
C LEU A 23 56.01 17.27 -25.07
N MET A 24 56.47 16.19 -24.44
CA MET A 24 57.45 16.24 -23.36
C MET A 24 58.59 15.29 -23.73
N THR A 25 59.71 15.88 -24.12
CA THR A 25 61.02 15.24 -24.16
C THR A 25 61.50 14.99 -22.74
N SER A 26 61.82 13.74 -22.41
CA SER A 26 62.88 13.44 -21.45
C SER A 26 63.45 12.06 -21.74
N ALA A 27 64.69 12.06 -22.22
CA ALA A 27 65.54 10.89 -22.31
C ALA A 27 65.85 10.37 -20.90
N HIS A 28 65.78 9.04 -20.70
CA HIS A 28 66.80 8.24 -20.03
C HIS A 28 66.57 6.75 -20.35
N ALA A 29 67.66 6.08 -20.68
CA ALA A 29 67.72 4.75 -21.26
C ALA A 29 67.47 3.64 -20.22
N GLN A 30 66.81 2.56 -20.67
CA GLN A 30 67.22 1.19 -20.34
C GLN A 30 66.70 0.26 -21.44
N GLN A 31 67.64 -0.23 -22.24
CA GLN A 31 67.45 -1.14 -23.36
C GLN A 31 67.00 -2.51 -22.82
N LYS A 32 65.80 -2.97 -23.20
CA LYS A 32 65.36 -4.36 -23.04
C LYS A 32 64.66 -4.80 -24.31
N ALA A 33 65.08 -5.96 -24.80
CA ALA A 33 64.86 -6.51 -26.12
C ALA A 33 63.40 -6.50 -26.61
N ASP A 34 63.28 -6.29 -27.93
CA ASP A 34 62.08 -6.30 -28.74
C ASP A 34 61.22 -7.55 -28.52
N ALA A 35 60.14 -7.40 -27.76
CA ALA A 35 58.92 -8.15 -27.97
C ALA A 35 58.02 -7.26 -28.84
N PRO A 36 57.40 -7.76 -29.93
CA PRO A 36 56.48 -6.95 -30.71
C PRO A 36 55.36 -6.49 -29.78
N ALA A 37 55.31 -5.17 -29.54
CA ALA A 37 54.22 -4.53 -28.84
C ALA A 37 52.93 -4.98 -29.52
N ALA A 38 52.05 -5.64 -28.76
CA ALA A 38 50.69 -5.91 -29.21
C ALA A 38 50.15 -4.62 -29.78
N ALA A 39 49.77 -4.63 -31.07
CA ALA A 39 49.31 -3.45 -31.78
C ALA A 39 48.27 -2.76 -30.91
N ALA A 40 48.57 -1.53 -30.48
CA ALA A 40 47.66 -0.73 -29.69
C ALA A 40 46.31 -0.71 -30.41
N ALA A 41 45.23 -1.01 -29.69
CA ALA A 41 43.89 -0.98 -30.25
C ALA A 41 43.70 0.34 -31.01
N PRO A 42 43.24 0.32 -32.27
CA PRO A 42 43.11 1.52 -33.08
C PRO A 42 42.30 2.57 -32.32
N LYS A 43 42.82 3.80 -32.28
CA LYS A 43 42.15 4.91 -31.61
C LYS A 43 40.76 5.10 -32.21
N ASP A 44 39.77 5.22 -31.34
CA ASP A 44 38.39 5.53 -31.72
C ASP A 44 38.35 6.83 -32.52
N THR A 45 37.97 6.74 -33.79
CA THR A 45 37.90 7.87 -34.72
C THR A 45 36.64 7.77 -35.57
N VAL A 46 36.12 8.93 -35.98
CA VAL A 46 34.98 9.04 -36.90
C VAL A 46 35.52 9.46 -38.26
N ARG A 47 35.19 8.73 -39.33
CA ARG A 47 35.64 9.09 -40.68
C ARG A 47 35.09 10.47 -41.10
N PRO A 48 35.82 11.24 -41.93
CA PRO A 48 35.39 12.58 -42.33
C PRO A 48 33.98 12.64 -42.93
N GLU A 49 33.60 11.62 -43.70
CA GLU A 49 32.28 11.49 -44.33
C GLU A 49 31.14 11.47 -43.30
N LEU A 50 31.31 10.67 -42.23
CA LEU A 50 30.34 10.55 -41.15
C LEU A 50 30.38 11.78 -40.24
N PHE A 51 31.58 12.30 -39.96
CA PHE A 51 31.75 13.52 -39.16
C PHE A 51 31.00 14.70 -39.80
N LYS A 52 31.11 14.89 -41.12
CA LYS A 52 30.40 15.97 -41.84
C LYS A 52 28.88 15.92 -41.68
N LEU A 53 28.31 14.72 -41.52
CA LEU A 53 26.87 14.52 -41.32
C LEU A 53 26.44 14.75 -39.88
N LEU A 54 27.28 14.35 -38.91
CA LEU A 54 26.97 14.36 -37.48
C LEU A 54 27.68 15.46 -36.68
N ASP A 55 28.36 16.38 -37.36
CA ASP A 55 29.15 17.46 -36.75
C ASP A 55 28.30 18.25 -35.74
N PRO A 56 28.68 18.28 -34.44
CA PRO A 56 27.96 19.03 -33.43
C PRO A 56 27.75 20.50 -33.79
N ALA A 57 28.69 21.13 -34.51
CA ALA A 57 28.56 22.52 -34.94
C ALA A 57 27.46 22.74 -35.98
N ALA A 58 27.18 21.73 -36.81
CA ALA A 58 26.08 21.75 -37.78
C ALA A 58 24.75 21.32 -37.15
N ILE A 59 24.78 20.33 -36.24
CA ILE A 59 23.57 19.78 -35.62
C ILE A 59 22.97 20.73 -34.58
N LYS A 60 23.80 21.40 -33.78
CA LYS A 60 23.29 22.26 -32.69
C LYS A 60 22.35 23.37 -33.19
N PRO A 61 22.69 24.18 -34.22
CA PRO A 61 21.76 25.18 -34.76
C PRO A 61 20.46 24.57 -35.29
N LEU A 62 20.51 23.39 -35.91
CA LEU A 62 19.33 22.69 -36.40
C LEU A 62 18.42 22.23 -35.25
N MET A 63 19.00 21.73 -34.16
CA MET A 63 18.25 21.35 -32.95
C MET A 63 17.59 22.57 -32.31
N ASP A 64 18.33 23.68 -32.17
CA ASP A 64 17.81 24.93 -31.59
C ASP A 64 16.67 25.51 -32.44
N ALA A 65 16.80 25.43 -33.77
CA ALA A 65 15.77 25.82 -34.73
C ALA A 65 14.63 24.80 -34.87
N LYS A 66 14.68 23.66 -34.16
CA LYS A 66 13.74 22.53 -34.28
C LYS A 66 13.61 22.00 -35.71
N ASN A 67 14.64 22.14 -36.53
CA ASN A 67 14.70 21.59 -37.88
C ASN A 67 15.02 20.09 -37.83
N TYR A 68 14.13 19.32 -37.21
CA TYR A 68 14.31 17.87 -37.01
C TYR A 68 14.30 17.08 -38.31
N ALA A 69 13.64 17.60 -39.35
CA ALA A 69 13.60 16.96 -40.67
C ALA A 69 14.99 16.90 -41.33
N GLU A 70 15.75 17.99 -41.26
CA GLU A 70 17.12 18.02 -41.78
C GLU A 70 18.05 17.12 -40.96
N ILE A 71 17.88 17.08 -39.64
CA ILE A 71 18.66 16.19 -38.77
C ILE A 71 18.35 14.73 -39.10
N GLN A 72 17.07 14.38 -39.30
CA GLN A 72 16.66 13.05 -39.72
C GLN A 72 17.28 12.67 -41.06
N ASN A 73 17.31 13.59 -42.03
CA ASN A 73 17.93 13.35 -43.33
C ASN A 73 19.44 13.04 -43.18
N ARG A 74 20.16 13.83 -42.38
CA ARG A 74 21.59 13.59 -42.07
C ARG A 74 21.83 12.25 -41.40
N VAL A 75 20.99 11.87 -40.43
CA VAL A 75 21.02 10.57 -39.77
C VAL A 75 20.82 9.44 -40.79
N THR A 76 19.84 9.56 -41.68
CA THR A 76 19.57 8.55 -42.71
C THR A 76 20.73 8.42 -43.71
N GLN A 77 21.36 9.53 -44.10
CA GLN A 77 22.58 9.49 -44.93
C GLN A 77 23.74 8.80 -44.18
N ALA A 78 23.90 9.06 -42.88
CA ALA A 78 24.92 8.43 -42.06
C ALA A 78 24.69 6.91 -41.90
N GLU A 79 23.42 6.49 -41.78
CA GLU A 79 22.99 5.08 -41.74
C GLU A 79 23.26 4.34 -43.07
N ALA A 80 23.35 5.04 -44.19
CA ALA A 80 23.64 4.45 -45.50
C ALA A 80 25.14 4.18 -45.74
N ILE A 81 26.04 4.73 -44.91
CA ILE A 81 27.50 4.55 -45.07
C ILE A 81 27.90 3.09 -44.74
N PRO A 82 28.50 2.32 -45.66
CA PRO A 82 28.87 0.94 -45.39
C PRO A 82 30.10 0.82 -44.47
N ASN A 83 30.26 -0.37 -43.86
CA ASN A 83 31.43 -0.75 -43.07
C ASN A 83 31.76 0.22 -41.92
N ARG A 84 30.73 0.70 -41.19
CA ARG A 84 30.93 1.50 -39.97
C ARG A 84 31.66 0.71 -38.90
N THR A 85 32.56 1.39 -38.19
CA THR A 85 33.19 0.82 -37.00
C THR A 85 32.22 0.81 -35.82
N PRO A 86 32.43 -0.03 -34.79
CA PRO A 86 31.61 -0.01 -33.58
C PRO A 86 31.57 1.36 -32.88
N TYR A 87 32.65 2.16 -33.00
CA TYR A 87 32.67 3.52 -32.46
C TYR A 87 31.79 4.48 -33.26
N GLU A 88 31.84 4.39 -34.59
CA GLU A 88 31.00 5.19 -35.47
C GLU A 88 29.51 4.87 -35.30
N ASP A 89 29.16 3.60 -35.13
CA ASP A 89 27.80 3.19 -34.78
C ASP A 89 27.37 3.73 -33.42
N PHE A 90 28.28 3.75 -32.42
CA PHE A 90 28.00 4.37 -31.12
C PHE A 90 27.70 5.88 -31.25
N VAL A 91 28.51 6.62 -32.01
CA VAL A 91 28.30 8.06 -32.25
C VAL A 91 26.98 8.31 -32.99
N LEU A 92 26.70 7.54 -34.04
CA LEU A 92 25.45 7.63 -34.80
C LEU A 92 24.23 7.35 -33.91
N ASN A 93 24.28 6.30 -33.09
CA ASN A 93 23.16 5.98 -32.20
C ASN A 93 22.98 7.03 -31.09
N ARG A 94 24.03 7.69 -30.58
CA ARG A 94 23.88 8.87 -29.69
C ARG A 94 23.20 10.05 -30.39
N MET A 95 23.45 10.26 -31.68
CA MET A 95 22.72 11.27 -32.46
C MET A 95 21.24 10.88 -32.61
N LYS A 96 20.95 9.62 -32.95
CA LYS A 96 19.58 9.10 -33.04
C LYS A 96 18.83 9.23 -31.72
N LEU A 97 19.49 8.98 -30.58
CA LEU A 97 18.92 9.23 -29.26
C LEU A 97 18.51 10.69 -29.09
N THR A 98 19.40 11.62 -29.44
CA THR A 98 19.14 13.06 -29.34
C THR A 98 17.94 13.48 -30.18
N LEU A 99 17.90 13.04 -31.44
CA LEU A 99 16.79 13.31 -32.36
C LEU A 99 15.48 12.67 -31.87
N GLY A 100 15.52 11.39 -31.50
CA GLY A 100 14.36 10.64 -31.03
C GLY A 100 13.78 11.24 -29.76
N SER A 101 14.61 11.63 -28.79
CA SER A 101 14.16 12.32 -27.57
C SER A 101 13.54 13.69 -27.85
N ALA A 102 14.12 14.48 -28.77
CA ALA A 102 13.58 15.80 -29.11
C ALA A 102 12.27 15.74 -29.90
N THR A 103 12.05 14.66 -30.64
CA THR A 103 10.84 14.42 -31.45
C THR A 103 9.81 13.53 -30.75
N ASN A 104 10.12 13.01 -29.56
CA ASN A 104 9.33 12.01 -28.86
C ASN A 104 9.03 10.77 -29.72
N ASN A 105 10.00 10.37 -30.55
CA ASN A 105 9.88 9.26 -31.49
C ASN A 105 10.51 7.97 -30.95
N ASN A 106 9.70 7.15 -30.29
CA ASN A 106 10.15 5.88 -29.70
C ASN A 106 10.71 4.88 -30.73
N ALA A 107 10.28 4.94 -32.00
CA ALA A 107 10.79 4.05 -33.05
C ALA A 107 12.26 4.34 -33.38
N ILE A 108 12.71 5.59 -33.17
CA ILE A 108 14.12 5.96 -33.28
C ILE A 108 14.83 5.73 -31.95
N THR A 109 14.22 6.16 -30.83
CA THR A 109 14.88 6.17 -29.53
C THR A 109 15.16 4.77 -29.00
N LEU A 110 14.21 3.83 -29.05
CA LEU A 110 14.40 2.50 -28.43
C LEU A 110 15.56 1.71 -29.07
N PRO A 111 15.62 1.51 -30.41
CA PRO A 111 16.74 0.76 -31.00
C PRO A 111 18.09 1.47 -30.80
N ALA A 112 18.11 2.80 -30.86
CA ALA A 112 19.32 3.58 -30.64
C ALA A 112 19.82 3.49 -29.19
N LEU A 113 18.90 3.53 -28.22
CA LEU A 113 19.23 3.38 -26.80
C LEU A 113 19.81 2.00 -26.52
N GLU A 114 19.18 0.95 -27.07
CA GLU A 114 19.64 -0.42 -26.91
C GLU A 114 21.04 -0.61 -27.48
N ALA A 115 21.28 -0.10 -28.70
CA ALA A 115 22.60 -0.14 -29.34
C ALA A 115 23.66 0.60 -28.51
N VAL A 116 23.31 1.75 -27.93
CA VAL A 116 24.23 2.53 -27.09
C VAL A 116 24.54 1.81 -25.77
N ILE A 117 23.54 1.21 -25.12
CA ILE A 117 23.72 0.38 -23.91
C ILE A 117 24.60 -0.85 -24.19
N ASN A 118 24.42 -1.50 -25.35
CA ASN A 118 25.14 -2.71 -25.71
C ASN A 118 26.52 -2.44 -26.34
N SER A 119 26.90 -1.18 -26.52
CA SER A 119 28.18 -0.79 -27.12
C SER A 119 29.40 -1.11 -26.25
N GLY A 120 29.21 -1.27 -24.93
CA GLY A 120 30.30 -1.42 -23.95
C GLY A 120 31.13 -0.15 -23.75
N ARG A 121 30.65 1.01 -24.22
CA ARG A 121 31.39 2.29 -24.24
C ARG A 121 30.88 3.33 -23.23
N LEU A 122 29.79 3.05 -22.54
CA LEU A 122 29.23 3.95 -21.52
C LEU A 122 30.02 3.83 -20.21
N GLN A 123 30.13 4.95 -19.50
CA GLN A 123 30.59 4.91 -18.10
C GLN A 123 29.54 4.18 -17.23
N PRO A 124 29.93 3.52 -16.13
CA PRO A 124 29.00 2.70 -15.33
C PRO A 124 27.72 3.42 -14.88
N GLU A 125 27.83 4.70 -14.48
CA GLU A 125 26.66 5.49 -14.08
C GLU A 125 25.75 5.82 -15.28
N GLU A 126 26.33 6.19 -16.43
CA GLU A 126 25.58 6.45 -17.67
C GLU A 126 24.90 5.17 -18.18
N GLN A 127 25.60 4.04 -18.11
CA GLN A 127 25.07 2.71 -18.42
C GLN A 127 23.83 2.40 -17.58
N ALA A 128 23.91 2.54 -16.25
CA ALA A 128 22.79 2.29 -15.36
C ALA A 128 21.61 3.23 -15.66
N ASN A 129 21.86 4.53 -15.83
CA ASN A 129 20.82 5.51 -16.16
C ASN A 129 20.12 5.19 -17.49
N PHE A 130 20.87 4.71 -18.50
CA PHE A 130 20.31 4.37 -19.80
C PHE A 130 19.48 3.07 -19.73
N ILE A 131 19.94 2.07 -18.99
CA ILE A 131 19.17 0.85 -18.71
C ILE A 131 17.86 1.20 -17.98
N GLN A 132 17.90 2.11 -17.00
CA GLN A 132 16.69 2.56 -16.31
C GLN A 132 15.73 3.30 -17.25
N ALA A 133 16.25 4.19 -18.09
CA ALA A 133 15.47 4.90 -19.09
C ALA A 133 14.79 3.93 -20.06
N MET A 134 15.51 2.93 -20.54
CA MET A 134 14.99 1.87 -21.40
C MET A 134 13.83 1.12 -20.74
N ALA A 135 14.02 0.66 -19.49
CA ALA A 135 12.98 -0.03 -18.74
C ALA A 135 11.71 0.83 -18.58
N ASN A 136 11.88 2.11 -18.22
CA ASN A 136 10.77 3.05 -18.06
C ASN A 136 10.05 3.35 -19.39
N MET A 137 10.77 3.42 -20.51
CA MET A 137 10.16 3.60 -21.83
C MET A 137 9.26 2.41 -22.20
N HIS A 138 9.73 1.17 -22.01
CA HIS A 138 8.90 -0.01 -22.22
C HIS A 138 7.71 -0.06 -21.24
N PHE A 139 7.92 0.31 -19.97
CA PHE A 139 6.83 0.39 -19.00
C PHE A 139 5.72 1.36 -19.44
N ASN A 140 6.10 2.57 -19.88
CA ASN A 140 5.17 3.59 -20.35
C ASN A 140 4.49 3.19 -21.68
N ALA A 141 5.19 2.43 -22.52
CA ALA A 141 4.63 1.83 -23.73
C ALA A 141 3.72 0.62 -23.44
N LYS A 142 3.54 0.24 -22.16
CA LYS A 142 2.80 -0.93 -21.68
C LYS A 142 3.38 -2.27 -22.17
N ASP A 143 4.62 -2.25 -22.62
CA ASP A 143 5.39 -3.44 -22.94
C ASP A 143 6.06 -3.97 -21.66
N TYR A 144 5.22 -4.47 -20.75
CA TYR A 144 5.66 -4.93 -19.44
C TYR A 144 6.66 -6.09 -19.48
N PRO A 145 6.56 -7.08 -20.40
CA PRO A 145 7.60 -8.11 -20.53
C PRO A 145 9.00 -7.53 -20.76
N LYS A 146 9.14 -6.56 -21.68
CA LYS A 146 10.42 -5.88 -21.90
C LYS A 146 10.80 -4.96 -20.75
N ALA A 147 9.85 -4.26 -20.14
CA ALA A 147 10.12 -3.46 -18.96
C ALA A 147 10.73 -4.31 -17.84
N ILE A 148 10.18 -5.50 -17.58
CA ILE A 148 10.69 -6.46 -16.59
C ILE A 148 12.12 -6.91 -16.94
N GLU A 149 12.38 -7.26 -18.20
CA GLU A 149 13.72 -7.64 -18.68
C GLU A 149 14.75 -6.54 -18.35
N TRP A 150 14.46 -5.30 -18.70
CA TRP A 150 15.35 -4.16 -18.48
C TRP A 150 15.45 -3.74 -17.02
N PHE A 151 14.37 -3.80 -16.23
CA PHE A 151 14.43 -3.55 -14.79
C PHE A 151 15.27 -4.60 -14.05
N LYS A 152 15.17 -5.89 -14.44
CA LYS A 152 16.03 -6.95 -13.89
C LYS A 152 17.50 -6.72 -14.26
N ARG A 153 17.77 -6.28 -15.49
CA ARG A 153 19.12 -5.90 -15.92
C ARG A 153 19.66 -4.76 -15.05
N TYR A 154 18.86 -3.72 -14.80
CA TYR A 154 19.24 -2.62 -13.91
C TYR A 154 19.57 -3.13 -12.51
N GLN A 155 18.75 -4.02 -11.93
CA GLN A 155 19.02 -4.59 -10.60
C GLN A 155 20.34 -5.36 -10.54
N LYS A 156 20.76 -6.00 -11.64
CA LYS A 156 22.02 -6.76 -11.70
C LYS A 156 23.25 -5.87 -11.92
N GLU A 157 23.10 -4.79 -12.69
CA GLU A 157 24.22 -3.98 -13.17
C GLU A 157 24.40 -2.64 -12.41
N SER A 158 23.40 -2.18 -11.66
CA SER A 158 23.44 -0.90 -10.94
C SER A 158 23.94 -1.04 -9.49
N SER A 159 24.61 0.00 -8.99
CA SER A 159 24.94 0.15 -7.57
C SER A 159 23.74 0.56 -6.69
N THR A 160 22.60 0.88 -7.30
CA THR A 160 21.36 1.30 -6.60
C THR A 160 20.14 0.49 -7.05
N PRO A 161 20.19 -0.86 -6.94
CA PRO A 161 19.16 -1.76 -7.48
C PRO A 161 17.75 -1.53 -6.90
N GLU A 162 17.66 -0.94 -5.70
CA GLU A 162 16.41 -0.62 -5.03
C GLU A 162 15.57 0.44 -5.75
N LYS A 163 16.18 1.32 -6.55
CA LYS A 163 15.49 2.43 -7.23
C LYS A 163 14.39 1.97 -8.19
N VAL A 164 14.55 0.79 -8.80
CA VAL A 164 13.59 0.27 -9.78
C VAL A 164 12.61 -0.74 -9.20
N ARG A 165 12.81 -1.15 -7.94
CA ARG A 165 11.99 -2.17 -7.29
C ARG A 165 10.49 -1.83 -7.34
N PRO A 166 10.05 -0.58 -7.06
CA PRO A 166 8.66 -0.20 -7.23
C PRO A 166 8.14 -0.48 -8.64
N SER A 167 8.79 0.08 -9.68
CA SER A 167 8.36 -0.06 -11.08
C SER A 167 8.38 -1.49 -11.58
N LEU A 168 9.37 -2.29 -11.15
CA LEU A 168 9.45 -3.72 -11.49
C LEU A 168 8.23 -4.48 -10.94
N ILE A 169 7.86 -4.24 -9.67
CA ILE A 169 6.68 -4.85 -9.05
C ILE A 169 5.40 -4.49 -9.81
N ARG A 170 5.22 -3.21 -10.15
CA ARG A 170 4.06 -2.78 -10.96
C ARG A 170 4.07 -3.46 -12.32
N SER A 171 5.24 -3.66 -12.92
CA SER A 171 5.37 -4.34 -14.22
C SER A 171 4.89 -5.78 -14.14
N TYR A 172 5.27 -6.54 -13.09
CA TYR A 172 4.75 -7.89 -12.87
C TYR A 172 3.22 -7.90 -12.74
N TYR A 173 2.67 -6.99 -11.92
CA TYR A 173 1.22 -6.93 -11.74
C TYR A 173 0.49 -6.61 -13.06
N LEU A 174 0.98 -5.60 -13.79
CA LEU A 174 0.38 -5.13 -15.04
C LEU A 174 0.57 -6.13 -16.20
N SER A 175 1.60 -6.98 -16.15
CA SER A 175 1.77 -8.11 -17.07
C SER A 175 0.93 -9.34 -16.69
N GLY A 176 0.18 -9.29 -15.59
CA GLY A 176 -0.64 -10.40 -15.09
C GLY A 176 0.11 -11.41 -14.22
N ASP A 177 1.38 -11.19 -13.91
CA ASP A 177 2.15 -11.99 -12.96
C ASP A 177 1.89 -11.54 -11.52
N PHE A 178 0.65 -11.78 -11.08
CA PHE A 178 0.18 -11.43 -9.74
C PHE A 178 0.93 -12.18 -8.64
N ALA A 179 1.38 -13.41 -8.91
CA ALA A 179 2.11 -14.22 -7.93
C ALA A 179 3.46 -13.59 -7.59
N THR A 180 4.23 -13.17 -8.60
CA THR A 180 5.51 -12.50 -8.38
C THR A 180 5.29 -11.11 -7.79
N ALA A 181 4.33 -10.33 -8.29
CA ALA A 181 4.02 -9.01 -7.73
C ALA A 181 3.72 -9.07 -6.22
N LYS A 182 2.86 -10.02 -5.79
CA LYS A 182 2.56 -10.28 -4.37
C LYS A 182 3.82 -10.61 -3.57
N THR A 183 4.65 -11.51 -4.11
CA THR A 183 5.87 -12.01 -3.43
C THR A 183 6.88 -10.89 -3.21
N GLU A 184 7.03 -9.99 -4.19
CA GLU A 184 7.98 -8.87 -4.14
C GLU A 184 7.47 -7.68 -3.31
N LEU A 185 6.14 -7.48 -3.22
CA LEU A 185 5.52 -6.43 -2.40
C LEU A 185 5.71 -6.64 -0.91
N LEU A 186 5.62 -7.89 -0.43
CA LEU A 186 5.71 -8.19 1.00
C LEU A 186 7.02 -7.68 1.63
N PRO A 187 8.21 -8.00 1.11
CA PRO A 187 9.43 -7.47 1.69
C PRO A 187 9.56 -5.94 1.49
N LEU A 188 9.00 -5.35 0.43
CA LEU A 188 9.03 -3.88 0.24
C LEU A 188 8.27 -3.20 1.38
N ILE A 189 7.08 -3.71 1.69
CA ILE A 189 6.24 -3.24 2.79
C ILE A 189 6.96 -3.44 4.13
N ASN A 190 7.55 -4.62 4.36
CA ASN A 190 8.27 -4.91 5.61
C ASN A 190 9.50 -4.00 5.80
N ASP A 191 10.23 -3.68 4.73
CA ASP A 191 11.39 -2.80 4.78
C ASP A 191 10.97 -1.36 5.14
N LEU A 192 9.85 -0.88 4.58
CA LEU A 192 9.27 0.41 4.94
C LEU A 192 8.88 0.46 6.41
N GLU A 193 8.17 -0.56 6.90
CA GLU A 193 7.74 -0.63 8.31
C GLU A 193 8.93 -0.68 9.27
N LYS A 194 9.97 -1.48 8.97
CA LYS A 194 11.22 -1.51 9.75
C LYS A 194 11.94 -0.17 9.76
N ALA A 195 11.84 0.59 8.67
CA ALA A 195 12.38 1.94 8.57
C ALA A 195 11.50 3.01 9.25
N GLY A 196 10.42 2.62 9.94
CA GLY A 196 9.47 3.54 10.56
C GLY A 196 8.65 4.35 9.56
N LYS A 197 8.59 3.92 8.29
CA LYS A 197 7.82 4.57 7.23
C LYS A 197 6.53 3.82 6.98
N ALA A 198 5.42 4.55 6.88
CA ALA A 198 4.15 3.96 6.48
C ALA A 198 4.24 3.47 5.02
N PRO A 199 3.89 2.21 4.72
CA PRO A 199 3.71 1.75 3.35
C PRO A 199 2.66 2.60 2.63
N SER A 200 2.81 2.83 1.32
CA SER A 200 1.81 3.62 0.57
C SER A 200 0.48 2.88 0.46
N GLU A 201 -0.64 3.60 0.42
CA GLU A 201 -1.96 2.99 0.20
C GLU A 201 -2.00 2.23 -1.13
N GLU A 202 -1.32 2.74 -2.16
CA GLU A 202 -1.21 2.11 -3.47
C GLU A 202 -0.53 0.73 -3.38
N ASP A 203 0.61 0.63 -2.69
CA ASP A 203 1.33 -0.65 -2.53
C ASP A 203 0.51 -1.67 -1.75
N LEU A 204 -0.21 -1.23 -0.71
CA LEU A 204 -1.07 -2.10 0.09
C LEU A 204 -2.30 -2.59 -0.69
N ARG A 205 -2.94 -1.70 -1.48
CA ARG A 205 -4.01 -2.08 -2.40
C ARG A 205 -3.51 -3.02 -3.49
N LEU A 206 -2.30 -2.80 -4.00
CA LEU A 206 -1.68 -3.68 -4.98
C LEU A 206 -1.41 -5.07 -4.39
N LEU A 207 -0.94 -5.15 -3.15
CA LEU A 207 -0.71 -6.42 -2.43
C LEU A 207 -2.03 -7.19 -2.27
N ALA A 208 -3.06 -6.53 -1.73
CA ALA A 208 -4.38 -7.13 -1.56
C ALA A 208 -4.94 -7.59 -2.91
N SER A 209 -4.88 -6.74 -3.93
CA SER A 209 -5.36 -7.10 -5.27
C SER A 209 -4.63 -8.30 -5.86
N ALA A 210 -3.29 -8.32 -5.79
CA ALA A 210 -2.48 -9.42 -6.29
C ALA A 210 -2.78 -10.73 -5.55
N ALA A 211 -2.90 -10.68 -4.21
CA ALA A 211 -3.26 -11.81 -3.37
C ALA A 211 -4.65 -12.38 -3.73
N ASN A 212 -5.65 -11.51 -3.88
CA ASN A 212 -6.99 -11.92 -4.29
C ASN A 212 -6.99 -12.59 -5.67
N LYS A 213 -6.23 -12.04 -6.64
CA LYS A 213 -6.12 -12.62 -8.00
C LYS A 213 -5.54 -14.02 -8.01
N VAL A 214 -4.64 -14.34 -7.07
CA VAL A 214 -4.06 -15.68 -6.91
C VAL A 214 -4.75 -16.52 -5.82
N LYS A 215 -5.90 -16.06 -5.30
CA LYS A 215 -6.71 -16.73 -4.27
C LYS A 215 -5.92 -17.04 -2.98
N ASP A 216 -5.01 -16.14 -2.61
CA ASP A 216 -4.26 -16.20 -1.35
C ASP A 216 -4.96 -15.33 -0.30
N ASP A 217 -5.95 -15.91 0.38
CA ASP A 217 -6.75 -15.21 1.40
C ASP A 217 -5.90 -14.76 2.60
N ALA A 218 -4.83 -15.48 2.93
CA ALA A 218 -3.95 -15.11 4.04
C ALA A 218 -3.19 -13.81 3.73
N THR A 219 -2.59 -13.71 2.55
CA THR A 219 -1.91 -12.47 2.14
C THR A 219 -2.91 -11.34 1.86
N TYR A 220 -4.11 -11.65 1.37
CA TYR A 220 -5.18 -10.67 1.22
C TYR A 220 -5.51 -10.02 2.57
N LEU A 221 -5.69 -10.84 3.61
CA LEU A 221 -5.98 -10.36 4.95
C LEU A 221 -4.84 -9.50 5.52
N VAL A 222 -3.58 -9.87 5.29
CA VAL A 222 -2.42 -9.03 5.65
C VAL A 222 -2.50 -7.65 5.00
N GLY A 223 -2.86 -7.60 3.71
CA GLY A 223 -3.07 -6.34 2.99
C GLY A 223 -4.20 -5.50 3.60
N LEU A 224 -5.35 -6.11 3.87
CA LEU A 224 -6.50 -5.45 4.50
C LEU A 224 -6.19 -4.91 5.90
N GLU A 225 -5.53 -5.70 6.75
CA GLU A 225 -5.15 -5.28 8.09
C GLU A 225 -4.26 -4.03 8.06
N LYS A 226 -3.29 -4.00 7.14
CA LYS A 226 -2.44 -2.82 6.95
C LYS A 226 -3.24 -1.63 6.39
N LEU A 227 -4.14 -1.86 5.43
CA LEU A 227 -5.01 -0.81 4.88
C LEU A 227 -5.89 -0.18 5.97
N ALA A 228 -6.59 -0.99 6.76
CA ALA A 228 -7.41 -0.51 7.88
C ALA A 228 -6.57 0.19 8.96
N ASN A 229 -5.33 -0.25 9.20
CA ASN A 229 -4.46 0.32 10.23
C ASN A 229 -3.77 1.65 9.83
N TYR A 230 -3.37 1.80 8.56
CA TYR A 230 -2.64 2.98 8.07
C TYR A 230 -3.55 3.98 7.32
N TYR A 231 -4.58 3.49 6.63
CA TYR A 231 -5.47 4.27 5.77
C TYR A 231 -6.95 3.97 6.07
N PRO A 232 -7.40 4.13 7.32
CA PRO A 232 -8.72 3.70 7.77
C PRO A 232 -9.84 4.37 6.96
N ASN A 233 -10.73 3.55 6.42
CA ASN A 233 -12.01 3.96 5.87
C ASN A 233 -13.05 2.85 6.10
N ASP A 234 -14.32 3.18 5.87
CA ASP A 234 -15.44 2.29 6.13
C ASP A 234 -15.31 0.99 5.31
N ASP A 235 -15.00 1.07 4.01
CA ASP A 235 -14.86 -0.10 3.13
C ASP A 235 -13.80 -1.11 3.62
N PHE A 236 -12.64 -0.62 4.08
CA PHE A 236 -11.57 -1.47 4.58
C PHE A 236 -11.94 -2.14 5.89
N TRP A 237 -12.62 -1.42 6.78
CA TRP A 237 -13.08 -1.98 8.04
C TRP A 237 -14.17 -3.03 7.82
N THR A 238 -15.16 -2.75 6.98
CA THR A 238 -16.22 -3.70 6.64
C THR A 238 -15.63 -4.96 5.96
N ASP A 239 -14.74 -4.84 4.97
CA ASP A 239 -14.12 -6.02 4.35
C ASP A 239 -13.18 -6.76 5.32
N LEU A 240 -12.47 -6.05 6.20
CA LEU A 240 -11.65 -6.66 7.24
C LEU A 240 -12.49 -7.46 8.23
N LEU A 241 -13.60 -6.93 8.72
CA LEU A 241 -14.47 -7.66 9.64
C LEU A 241 -15.17 -8.83 8.94
N ASN A 242 -15.56 -8.65 7.69
CA ASN A 242 -16.15 -9.71 6.89
C ASN A 242 -15.16 -10.88 6.69
N ARG A 243 -13.92 -10.62 6.24
CA ARG A 243 -12.94 -11.66 5.89
C ARG A 243 -12.05 -12.11 7.03
N GLY A 244 -11.71 -11.20 7.93
CA GLY A 244 -10.89 -11.42 9.10
C GLY A 244 -11.65 -11.99 10.29
N VAL A 245 -12.99 -11.98 10.24
CA VAL A 245 -13.82 -12.57 11.32
C VAL A 245 -14.95 -13.43 10.74
N ALA A 246 -15.96 -12.81 10.11
CA ALA A 246 -17.25 -13.47 9.86
C ALA A 246 -17.18 -14.63 8.85
N ARG A 247 -16.26 -14.58 7.89
CA ARG A 247 -16.04 -15.63 6.88
C ARG A 247 -14.91 -16.60 7.23
N LYS A 248 -14.20 -16.41 8.35
CA LYS A 248 -13.14 -17.34 8.73
C LYS A 248 -13.74 -18.70 9.13
N PRO A 249 -13.11 -19.82 8.73
CA PRO A 249 -13.51 -21.15 9.19
C PRO A 249 -13.57 -21.21 10.72
N GLY A 250 -14.67 -21.75 11.26
CA GLY A 250 -14.87 -21.87 12.71
C GLY A 250 -15.42 -20.62 13.39
N PHE A 251 -15.88 -19.61 12.64
CA PHE A 251 -16.65 -18.49 13.21
C PHE A 251 -18.01 -18.97 13.76
N ASP A 252 -18.34 -18.57 14.99
CA ASP A 252 -19.64 -18.85 15.61
C ASP A 252 -20.53 -17.61 15.51
N ALA A 253 -21.36 -17.58 14.46
CA ALA A 253 -22.26 -16.47 14.21
C ALA A 253 -23.31 -16.26 15.31
N ASN A 254 -23.75 -17.34 15.98
CA ASN A 254 -24.77 -17.23 17.03
C ASN A 254 -24.24 -16.46 18.24
N THR A 255 -22.96 -16.67 18.58
CA THR A 255 -22.32 -16.02 19.72
C THR A 255 -21.69 -14.67 19.32
N ASN A 256 -21.03 -14.57 18.17
CA ASN A 256 -20.12 -13.46 17.88
C ASN A 256 -20.56 -12.50 16.77
N MET A 257 -21.64 -12.76 16.03
CA MET A 257 -22.08 -11.81 14.99
C MET A 257 -22.44 -10.45 15.60
N VAL A 258 -23.10 -10.43 16.76
CA VAL A 258 -23.38 -9.18 17.48
C VAL A 258 -22.09 -8.41 17.82
N ASN A 259 -20.99 -9.11 18.09
CA ASN A 259 -19.71 -8.49 18.41
C ASN A 259 -18.96 -8.01 17.16
N VAL A 260 -19.20 -8.62 15.98
CA VAL A 260 -18.76 -8.10 14.68
C VAL A 260 -19.41 -6.74 14.43
N TYR A 261 -20.74 -6.66 14.51
CA TYR A 261 -21.45 -5.40 14.30
C TYR A 261 -21.13 -4.34 15.36
N ARG A 262 -20.89 -4.72 16.62
CA ARG A 262 -20.43 -3.77 17.66
C ARG A 262 -19.08 -3.14 17.32
N LEU A 263 -18.15 -3.93 16.80
CA LEU A 263 -16.85 -3.43 16.38
C LEU A 263 -16.98 -2.58 15.12
N GLU A 264 -17.80 -3.00 14.15
CA GLU A 264 -18.09 -2.20 12.96
C GLU A 264 -18.67 -0.84 13.33
N PHE A 265 -19.71 -0.81 14.17
CA PHE A 265 -20.33 0.42 14.68
C PHE A 265 -19.34 1.37 15.37
N ALA A 266 -18.25 0.84 15.94
CA ALA A 266 -17.20 1.64 16.56
C ALA A 266 -16.08 2.07 15.59
N ALA A 267 -15.90 1.35 14.48
CA ALA A 267 -14.80 1.53 13.55
C ALA A 267 -15.18 2.37 12.31
N VAL A 268 -16.42 2.26 11.84
CA VAL A 268 -16.89 2.93 10.61
C VAL A 268 -17.65 4.22 10.95
N LYS A 269 -17.70 5.17 10.01
CA LYS A 269 -18.52 6.38 10.13
C LYS A 269 -20.00 6.06 9.93
N GLN A 270 -20.30 5.15 9.02
CA GLN A 270 -21.66 4.74 8.69
C GLN A 270 -21.70 3.25 8.33
N MET A 271 -22.51 2.47 9.05
CA MET A 271 -22.80 1.07 8.68
C MET A 271 -23.82 0.99 7.54
N ALA A 272 -23.99 -0.18 6.92
CA ALA A 272 -25.12 -0.38 6.04
C ALA A 272 -26.45 -0.27 6.82
N PRO A 273 -27.55 0.20 6.19
CA PRO A 273 -28.85 0.33 6.86
C PRO A 273 -29.30 -0.97 7.53
N GLU A 274 -29.11 -2.11 6.86
CA GLU A 274 -29.50 -3.43 7.35
C GLU A 274 -28.67 -3.84 8.57
N GLU A 275 -27.39 -3.48 8.64
CA GLU A 275 -26.51 -3.84 9.76
C GLU A 275 -26.83 -3.03 11.03
N TYR A 276 -27.32 -1.79 10.90
CA TYR A 276 -27.90 -1.06 12.04
C TYR A 276 -29.11 -1.80 12.61
N VAL A 277 -30.00 -2.31 11.75
CA VAL A 277 -31.19 -3.05 12.15
C VAL A 277 -30.80 -4.38 12.80
N ASP A 278 -29.91 -5.14 12.16
CA ASP A 278 -29.43 -6.43 12.69
C ASP A 278 -28.80 -6.26 14.07
N LEU A 279 -27.91 -5.27 14.26
CA LEU A 279 -27.30 -5.03 15.57
C LEU A 279 -28.35 -4.63 16.61
N ALA A 280 -29.32 -3.80 16.26
CA ALA A 280 -30.39 -3.42 17.17
C ALA A 280 -31.27 -4.60 17.56
N GLU A 281 -31.64 -5.47 16.61
CA GLU A 281 -32.43 -6.66 16.87
C GLU A 281 -31.67 -7.68 17.73
N LEU A 282 -30.39 -7.91 17.44
CA LEU A 282 -29.53 -8.77 18.26
C LEU A 282 -29.38 -8.22 19.68
N ALA A 283 -29.17 -6.91 19.84
CA ALA A 283 -29.11 -6.26 21.14
C ALA A 283 -30.45 -6.40 21.90
N MET A 284 -31.60 -6.21 21.23
CA MET A 284 -32.92 -6.43 21.83
C MET A 284 -33.13 -7.89 22.26
N ARG A 285 -32.76 -8.84 21.41
CA ARG A 285 -32.83 -10.29 21.70
C ARG A 285 -32.00 -10.64 22.94
N ASP A 286 -30.83 -10.03 23.08
CA ASP A 286 -29.91 -10.29 24.18
C ASP A 286 -30.25 -9.50 25.46
N GLY A 287 -31.31 -8.68 25.43
CA GLY A 287 -31.78 -7.92 26.59
C GLY A 287 -31.03 -6.61 26.84
N PHE A 288 -30.52 -5.96 25.78
CA PHE A 288 -29.78 -4.70 25.84
C PHE A 288 -30.49 -3.59 25.04
N PRO A 289 -31.70 -3.16 25.43
CA PRO A 289 -32.48 -2.17 24.68
C PRO A 289 -31.81 -0.78 24.65
N ALA A 290 -31.00 -0.42 25.65
CA ALA A 290 -30.21 0.81 25.62
C ALA A 290 -29.20 0.82 24.44
N GLU A 291 -28.54 -0.31 24.18
CA GLU A 291 -27.66 -0.48 23.03
C GLU A 291 -28.45 -0.40 21.72
N ALA A 292 -29.55 -1.14 21.62
CA ALA A 292 -30.42 -1.13 20.44
C ALA A 292 -30.91 0.29 20.11
N LYS A 293 -31.32 1.06 21.12
CA LYS A 293 -31.75 2.45 20.97
C LYS A 293 -30.63 3.30 20.39
N LYS A 294 -29.41 3.20 20.95
CA LYS A 294 -28.26 3.99 20.52
C LYS A 294 -27.87 3.71 19.07
N VAL A 295 -27.92 2.44 18.66
CA VAL A 295 -27.64 1.99 17.29
C VAL A 295 -28.70 2.52 16.33
N MET A 296 -29.99 2.37 16.66
CA MET A 296 -31.08 2.89 15.83
C MET A 296 -31.01 4.41 15.71
N ASP A 297 -30.84 5.14 16.82
CA ASP A 297 -30.73 6.59 16.81
C ASP A 297 -29.57 7.07 15.91
N ALA A 298 -28.43 6.37 15.91
CA ALA A 298 -27.30 6.67 15.03
C ALA A 298 -27.65 6.46 13.54
N GLY A 299 -28.33 5.37 13.18
CA GLY A 299 -28.78 5.15 11.80
C GLY A 299 -29.82 6.18 11.32
N PHE A 300 -30.69 6.65 12.22
CA PHE A 300 -31.61 7.76 11.93
C PHE A 300 -30.86 9.09 11.76
N ALA A 301 -29.87 9.37 12.62
CA ALA A 301 -29.05 10.59 12.57
C ALA A 301 -28.19 10.66 11.30
N ASN A 302 -27.63 9.53 10.86
CA ASN A 302 -26.93 9.40 9.58
C ASN A 302 -27.88 9.45 8.37
N GLY A 303 -29.20 9.45 8.60
CA GLY A 303 -30.20 9.54 7.55
C GLY A 303 -30.29 8.30 6.66
N VAL A 304 -29.75 7.16 7.10
CA VAL A 304 -29.83 5.87 6.39
C VAL A 304 -31.05 5.06 6.83
N LEU A 305 -31.59 5.31 8.02
CA LEU A 305 -32.83 4.73 8.52
C LEU A 305 -34.00 5.73 8.48
N GLY A 306 -35.21 5.23 8.74
CA GLY A 306 -36.43 6.05 8.79
C GLY A 306 -36.95 6.54 7.44
N LYS A 307 -36.46 5.99 6.32
CA LYS A 307 -36.84 6.38 4.95
C LYS A 307 -37.36 5.19 4.14
N GLY A 308 -38.00 5.48 3.00
CA GLY A 308 -38.48 4.48 2.05
C GLY A 308 -39.53 3.52 2.62
N GLY A 309 -39.67 2.34 1.99
CA GLY A 309 -40.66 1.33 2.39
C GLY A 309 -40.49 0.79 3.81
N ASN A 310 -39.27 0.85 4.35
CA ASN A 310 -38.95 0.33 5.69
C ASN A 310 -39.08 1.37 6.81
N ALA A 311 -39.44 2.63 6.50
CA ALA A 311 -39.49 3.72 7.48
C ALA A 311 -40.33 3.40 8.72
N LYS A 312 -41.51 2.78 8.53
CA LYS A 312 -42.41 2.38 9.62
C LYS A 312 -41.77 1.30 10.50
N THR A 313 -41.15 0.29 9.88
CA THR A 313 -40.46 -0.80 10.58
C THR A 313 -39.28 -0.27 11.40
N HIS A 314 -38.45 0.59 10.82
CA HIS A 314 -37.33 1.22 11.52
C HIS A 314 -37.81 2.05 12.72
N THR A 315 -38.89 2.81 12.56
CA THR A 315 -39.47 3.63 13.64
C THR A 315 -40.01 2.74 14.76
N ALA A 316 -40.77 1.69 14.42
CA ALA A 316 -41.30 0.76 15.42
C ALA A 316 -40.20 0.05 16.23
N LEU A 317 -39.10 -0.36 15.60
CA LEU A 317 -37.95 -0.94 16.30
C LEU A 317 -37.28 0.08 17.23
N ARG A 318 -37.06 1.31 16.77
CA ARG A 318 -36.51 2.40 17.58
C ARG A 318 -37.40 2.74 18.77
N ASP A 319 -38.72 2.79 18.59
CA ASP A 319 -39.68 3.06 19.67
C ASP A 319 -39.67 1.94 20.71
N LYS A 320 -39.65 0.67 20.27
CA LYS A 320 -39.55 -0.50 21.15
C LYS A 320 -38.25 -0.46 21.97
N ALA A 321 -37.13 -0.17 21.33
CA ALA A 321 -35.84 -0.03 22.01
C ALA A 321 -35.82 1.16 22.98
N THR A 322 -36.43 2.28 22.59
CA THR A 322 -36.56 3.47 23.45
C THR A 322 -37.35 3.18 24.71
N LYS A 323 -38.49 2.50 24.58
CA LYS A 323 -39.30 2.08 25.73
C LYS A 323 -38.52 1.13 26.63
N GLY A 324 -37.90 0.08 26.07
CA GLY A 324 -37.11 -0.87 26.83
C GLY A 324 -35.95 -0.21 27.58
N ALA A 325 -35.23 0.71 26.95
CA ALA A 325 -34.13 1.44 27.58
C ALA A 325 -34.61 2.29 28.76
N ALA A 326 -35.79 2.91 28.65
CA ALA A 326 -36.39 3.69 29.73
C ALA A 326 -36.86 2.81 30.90
N ASP A 327 -37.36 1.60 30.62
CA ASP A 327 -37.77 0.64 31.64
C ASP A 327 -36.57 0.04 32.38
N ASP A 328 -35.51 -0.34 31.65
CA ASP A 328 -34.24 -0.80 32.23
C ASP A 328 -33.60 0.27 33.13
N ALA A 329 -33.57 1.53 32.67
CA ALA A 329 -32.99 2.63 33.45
C ALA A 329 -33.66 2.82 34.83
N LYS A 330 -34.94 2.46 34.97
CA LYS A 330 -35.68 2.52 36.23
C LYS A 330 -35.47 1.30 37.11
N THR A 331 -35.20 0.14 36.51
CA THR A 331 -35.34 -1.16 37.20
C THR A 331 -34.02 -1.90 37.41
N ILE A 332 -32.98 -1.60 36.62
CA ILE A 332 -31.71 -2.32 36.60
C ILE A 332 -31.04 -2.45 37.98
N ALA A 333 -31.12 -1.40 38.82
CA ALA A 333 -30.54 -1.41 40.16
C ALA A 333 -31.15 -2.47 41.09
N ALA A 334 -32.43 -2.82 40.91
CA ALA A 334 -33.09 -3.86 41.71
C ALA A 334 -32.50 -5.27 41.45
N GLY A 335 -31.88 -5.48 40.29
CA GLY A 335 -31.25 -6.75 39.91
C GLY A 335 -29.86 -6.98 40.52
N GLU A 336 -29.20 -5.94 41.05
CA GLU A 336 -27.80 -6.00 41.51
C GLU A 336 -27.60 -7.04 42.61
N ALA A 337 -28.41 -6.98 43.67
CA ALA A 337 -28.30 -7.89 44.81
C ALA A 337 -28.57 -9.36 44.42
N ALA A 338 -29.51 -9.59 43.50
CA ALA A 338 -29.83 -10.93 43.01
C ALA A 338 -28.69 -11.49 42.15
N ALA A 339 -28.12 -10.69 41.24
CA ALA A 339 -26.98 -11.08 40.42
C ALA A 339 -25.75 -11.41 41.28
N ALA A 340 -25.48 -10.62 42.32
CA ALA A 340 -24.38 -10.87 43.26
C ALA A 340 -24.53 -12.19 44.03
N LYS A 341 -25.77 -12.64 44.32
CA LYS A 341 -26.06 -13.89 45.05
C LYS A 341 -26.20 -15.13 44.16
N ALA A 342 -26.28 -14.98 42.83
CA ALA A 342 -26.43 -16.10 41.90
C ALA A 342 -25.28 -17.12 42.01
N LYS A 343 -25.44 -18.36 41.52
CA LYS A 343 -24.37 -19.36 41.56
C LYS A 343 -23.27 -19.14 40.53
N THR A 344 -23.61 -18.50 39.41
CA THR A 344 -22.68 -18.21 38.31
C THR A 344 -22.51 -16.70 38.12
N GLY A 345 -21.45 -16.32 37.42
CA GLY A 345 -21.16 -14.93 37.09
C GLY A 345 -21.96 -14.35 35.92
N ALA A 346 -22.76 -15.16 35.20
CA ALA A 346 -23.42 -14.73 33.97
C ALA A 346 -24.35 -13.51 34.17
N GLY A 347 -25.10 -13.49 35.27
CA GLY A 347 -25.96 -12.36 35.62
C GLY A 347 -25.18 -11.07 35.86
N LEU A 348 -23.99 -11.15 36.49
CA LEU A 348 -23.13 -10.01 36.74
C LEU A 348 -22.49 -9.48 35.45
N VAL A 349 -22.09 -10.37 34.54
CA VAL A 349 -21.59 -9.97 33.20
C VAL A 349 -22.67 -9.25 32.40
N ASN A 350 -23.90 -9.78 32.36
CA ASN A 350 -25.01 -9.14 31.65
C ASN A 350 -25.39 -7.80 32.27
N LEU A 351 -25.46 -7.72 33.60
CA LEU A 351 -25.75 -6.48 34.33
C LEU A 351 -24.69 -5.41 34.08
N GLY A 352 -23.42 -5.79 34.13
CA GLY A 352 -22.33 -4.87 33.85
C GLY A 352 -22.31 -4.38 32.40
N TRP A 353 -22.65 -5.25 31.44
CA TRP A 353 -22.81 -4.84 30.04
C TRP A 353 -24.01 -3.92 29.83
N ALA A 354 -25.14 -4.18 30.49
CA ALA A 354 -26.31 -3.29 30.46
C ALA A 354 -25.95 -1.89 30.98
N TYR A 355 -25.27 -1.79 32.13
CA TYR A 355 -24.75 -0.50 32.61
C TYR A 355 -23.81 0.18 31.61
N ALA A 356 -22.89 -0.57 31.00
CA ALA A 356 -21.96 0.00 30.02
C ALA A 356 -22.68 0.54 28.76
N THR A 357 -23.75 -0.13 28.30
CA THR A 357 -24.53 0.32 27.14
C THR A 357 -25.45 1.50 27.46
N MET A 358 -25.77 1.72 28.74
CA MET A 358 -26.40 2.94 29.26
C MET A 358 -25.40 4.09 29.49
N ASP A 359 -24.19 4.01 28.92
CA ASP A 359 -23.09 4.96 29.11
C ASP A 359 -22.61 5.08 30.58
N GLN A 360 -22.92 4.08 31.42
CA GLN A 360 -22.43 3.95 32.80
C GLN A 360 -21.28 2.94 32.89
N GLY A 361 -20.29 3.08 32.00
CA GLY A 361 -19.15 2.16 31.89
C GLY A 361 -18.38 1.97 33.20
N ASP A 362 -18.17 3.05 33.97
CA ASP A 362 -17.49 2.98 35.28
C ASP A 362 -18.22 2.09 36.29
N LYS A 363 -19.56 2.07 36.25
CA LYS A 363 -20.38 1.19 37.07
C LYS A 363 -20.42 -0.23 36.52
N GLY A 364 -20.46 -0.37 35.19
CA GLY A 364 -20.56 -1.66 34.52
C GLY A 364 -19.31 -2.54 34.63
N VAL A 365 -18.12 -1.94 34.45
CA VAL A 365 -16.83 -2.68 34.42
C VAL A 365 -16.62 -3.55 35.68
N PRO A 366 -16.80 -3.06 36.92
CA PRO A 366 -16.65 -3.88 38.12
C PRO A 366 -17.59 -5.10 38.16
N PHE A 367 -18.84 -4.96 37.71
CA PHE A 367 -19.78 -6.08 37.66
C PHE A 367 -19.32 -7.16 36.67
N ILE A 368 -18.83 -6.75 35.49
CA ILE A 368 -18.31 -7.72 34.51
C ILE A 368 -17.07 -8.46 35.09
N GLN A 369 -16.14 -7.73 35.71
CA GLN A 369 -14.96 -8.31 36.36
C GLN A 369 -15.36 -9.31 37.45
N GLN A 370 -16.31 -8.94 38.32
CA GLN A 370 -16.84 -9.82 39.36
C GLN A 370 -17.50 -11.06 38.76
N GLY A 371 -18.27 -10.90 37.68
CA GLY A 371 -18.89 -12.02 36.97
C GLY A 371 -17.87 -12.99 36.37
N ILE A 372 -16.80 -12.47 35.76
CA ILE A 372 -15.70 -13.30 35.23
C ILE A 372 -15.01 -14.06 36.37
N ALA A 373 -14.67 -13.38 37.47
CA ALA A 373 -14.01 -13.99 38.63
C ALA A 373 -14.87 -15.08 39.29
N LYS A 374 -16.20 -14.92 39.28
CA LYS A 374 -17.15 -15.89 39.84
C LYS A 374 -17.28 -17.17 39.01
N GLY A 375 -16.93 -17.12 37.73
CA GLY A 375 -16.95 -18.29 36.84
C GLY A 375 -18.36 -18.82 36.54
N GLY A 376 -18.44 -20.07 36.08
CA GLY A 376 -19.71 -20.68 35.65
C GLY A 376 -20.30 -20.03 34.38
N LEU A 377 -19.46 -19.42 33.55
CA LEU A 377 -19.85 -18.77 32.30
C LEU A 377 -19.88 -19.81 31.18
N LYS A 378 -20.95 -19.79 30.38
CA LYS A 378 -21.04 -20.60 29.16
C LYS A 378 -19.98 -20.21 28.13
N ASN A 379 -19.76 -18.90 27.98
CA ASN A 379 -18.79 -18.31 27.05
C ASN A 379 -17.84 -17.34 27.80
N PRO A 380 -16.75 -17.82 28.43
CA PRO A 380 -15.81 -16.95 29.14
C PRO A 380 -15.15 -15.89 28.25
N GLU A 381 -14.87 -16.23 26.98
CA GLU A 381 -14.21 -15.35 26.02
C GLU A 381 -15.13 -14.20 25.57
N GLU A 382 -16.42 -14.47 25.43
CA GLU A 382 -17.42 -13.44 25.18
C GLU A 382 -17.54 -12.46 26.36
N ALA A 383 -17.47 -12.95 27.59
CA ALA A 383 -17.47 -12.09 28.78
C ALA A 383 -16.24 -11.17 28.82
N LYS A 384 -15.06 -11.66 28.41
CA LYS A 384 -13.86 -10.83 28.28
C LYS A 384 -14.00 -9.79 27.17
N LEU A 385 -14.59 -10.15 26.02
CA LEU A 385 -14.89 -9.17 24.97
C LEU A 385 -15.81 -8.05 25.49
N ARG A 386 -16.87 -8.40 26.23
CA ARG A 386 -17.76 -7.41 26.87
C ARG A 386 -17.03 -6.55 27.89
N LEU A 387 -16.11 -7.13 28.68
CA LEU A 387 -15.27 -6.35 29.60
C LEU A 387 -14.42 -5.33 28.85
N GLY A 388 -13.70 -5.76 27.81
CA GLY A 388 -12.89 -4.88 26.98
C GLY A 388 -13.71 -3.75 26.34
N MET A 389 -14.86 -4.08 25.74
CA MET A 389 -15.77 -3.08 25.16
C MET A 389 -16.34 -2.12 26.22
N ALA A 390 -16.67 -2.61 27.42
CA ALA A 390 -17.13 -1.75 28.52
C ALA A 390 -16.03 -0.82 29.02
N GLN A 391 -14.78 -1.28 29.07
CA GLN A 391 -13.62 -0.45 29.38
C GLN A 391 -13.39 0.63 28.32
N VAL A 392 -13.54 0.30 27.02
CA VAL A 392 -13.52 1.32 25.94
C VAL A 392 -14.58 2.38 26.18
N ARG A 393 -15.83 1.98 26.46
CA ARG A 393 -16.94 2.91 26.76
C ARG A 393 -16.69 3.76 28.02
N ALA A 394 -15.95 3.23 28.99
CA ALA A 394 -15.53 3.95 30.19
C ALA A 394 -14.27 4.82 29.99
N GLY A 395 -13.73 4.93 28.76
CA GLY A 395 -12.49 5.66 28.48
C GLY A 395 -11.22 4.98 28.97
N LYS A 396 -11.30 3.74 29.48
CA LYS A 396 -10.18 2.96 30.03
C LYS A 396 -9.46 2.16 28.95
N GLN A 397 -8.95 2.85 27.92
CA GLN A 397 -8.36 2.22 26.73
C GLN A 397 -7.19 1.28 27.04
N ALA A 398 -6.30 1.65 27.97
CA ALA A 398 -5.17 0.80 28.36
C ALA A 398 -5.61 -0.51 29.03
N ASP A 399 -6.64 -0.46 29.87
CA ASP A 399 -7.21 -1.66 30.50
C ASP A 399 -7.98 -2.51 29.49
N ALA A 400 -8.65 -1.86 28.53
CA ALA A 400 -9.30 -2.55 27.42
C ALA A 400 -8.30 -3.37 26.60
N ILE A 401 -7.17 -2.77 26.21
CA ILE A 401 -6.10 -3.48 25.47
C ILE A 401 -5.63 -4.71 26.26
N LYS A 402 -5.27 -4.54 27.55
CA LYS A 402 -4.84 -5.65 28.41
C LYS A 402 -5.90 -6.76 28.47
N THR A 403 -7.17 -6.40 28.56
CA THR A 403 -8.27 -7.38 28.58
C THR A 403 -8.38 -8.11 27.24
N PHE A 404 -8.35 -7.40 26.13
CA PHE A 404 -8.42 -7.98 24.79
C PHE A 404 -7.23 -8.92 24.50
N GLU A 405 -6.03 -8.63 25.00
CA GLU A 405 -4.87 -9.52 24.90
C GLU A 405 -5.07 -10.87 25.63
N THR A 406 -5.99 -10.93 26.60
CA THR A 406 -6.35 -12.19 27.29
C THR A 406 -7.40 -13.03 26.54
N VAL A 407 -7.98 -12.50 25.46
CA VAL A 407 -8.97 -13.20 24.64
C VAL A 407 -8.21 -14.06 23.63
N LYS A 408 -8.29 -15.38 23.80
CA LYS A 408 -7.56 -16.36 22.98
C LYS A 408 -8.50 -17.39 22.32
N GLY A 409 -9.82 -17.24 22.50
CA GLY A 409 -10.83 -18.23 22.12
C GLY A 409 -11.11 -18.42 20.62
N GLY A 410 -11.73 -19.56 20.31
CA GLY A 410 -12.32 -19.89 19.01
C GLY A 410 -13.69 -19.22 18.79
N GLY A 411 -14.29 -19.43 17.61
CA GLY A 411 -15.57 -18.80 17.27
C GLY A 411 -15.46 -17.35 16.77
N GLY A 412 -14.24 -16.82 16.55
CA GLY A 412 -13.96 -15.45 16.13
C GLY A 412 -13.61 -14.46 17.25
N ALA A 413 -13.67 -14.88 18.52
CA ALA A 413 -13.44 -13.98 19.64
C ALA A 413 -12.02 -13.39 19.67
N GLY A 414 -10.99 -14.19 19.37
CA GLY A 414 -9.60 -13.71 19.27
C GLY A 414 -9.40 -12.69 18.15
N ASP A 415 -10.02 -12.90 16.97
CA ASP A 415 -9.92 -11.96 15.84
C ASP A 415 -10.61 -10.63 16.17
N LEU A 416 -11.79 -10.68 16.81
CA LEU A 416 -12.48 -9.49 17.31
C LEU A 416 -11.62 -8.71 18.30
N ALA A 417 -11.00 -9.39 19.27
CA ALA A 417 -10.12 -8.75 20.24
C ALA A 417 -8.90 -8.09 19.59
N LYS A 418 -8.27 -8.77 18.62
CA LYS A 418 -7.18 -8.22 17.80
C LYS A 418 -7.59 -6.92 17.12
N TYR A 419 -8.76 -6.88 16.48
CA TYR A 419 -9.23 -5.71 15.74
C TYR A 419 -9.73 -4.58 16.64
N TRP A 420 -10.26 -4.88 17.83
CA TRP A 420 -10.49 -3.87 18.87
C TRP A 420 -9.19 -3.19 19.32
N ILE A 421 -8.12 -3.96 19.56
CA ILE A 421 -6.80 -3.41 19.90
C ILE A 421 -6.30 -2.51 18.76
N MET A 422 -6.44 -2.95 17.51
CA MET A 422 -6.06 -2.16 16.33
C MET A 422 -6.81 -0.82 16.29
N LEU A 423 -8.13 -0.83 16.50
CA LEU A 423 -8.96 0.38 16.54
C LEU A 423 -8.51 1.34 17.64
N ILE A 424 -8.28 0.85 18.86
CA ILE A 424 -7.83 1.69 19.99
C ILE A 424 -6.47 2.33 19.67
N ASN A 425 -5.51 1.55 19.18
CA ASN A 425 -4.17 2.05 18.82
C ASN A 425 -4.22 3.07 17.68
N GLN A 426 -5.17 2.94 16.74
CA GLN A 426 -5.41 3.91 15.69
C GLN A 426 -5.97 5.23 16.26
N GLN A 427 -6.97 5.15 17.14
CA GLN A 427 -7.57 6.33 17.77
C GLN A 427 -6.55 7.11 18.61
N GLN A 428 -5.64 6.42 19.32
CA GLN A 428 -4.57 7.06 20.09
C GLN A 428 -3.56 7.81 19.20
N ARG A 429 -3.19 7.24 18.04
CA ARG A 429 -2.32 7.92 17.05
C ARG A 429 -3.00 9.15 16.46
N GLY A 430 -4.29 9.05 16.12
CA GLY A 430 -5.06 10.18 15.58
C GLY A 430 -5.30 11.30 16.59
N GLY A 431 -5.60 10.96 17.84
CA GLY A 431 -5.79 11.92 18.93
C GLY A 431 -4.49 12.64 19.31
N GLY A 432 -3.36 11.94 19.33
CA GLY A 432 -2.04 12.52 19.60
C GLY A 432 -1.60 13.54 18.55
N ALA A 433 -1.96 13.34 17.29
CA ALA A 433 -1.67 14.27 16.19
C ALA A 433 -2.49 15.57 16.26
N GLN A 434 -3.69 15.54 16.87
CA GLN A 434 -4.52 16.74 17.07
C GLN A 434 -4.06 17.56 18.29
N THR A 435 -3.53 16.92 19.33
CA THR A 435 -2.97 17.62 20.51
C THR A 435 -1.57 18.21 20.30
N ALA A 436 -0.80 17.73 19.31
CA ALA A 436 0.50 18.29 18.96
C ALA A 436 0.42 19.49 17.97
N ALA A 437 -0.79 19.81 17.51
CA ALA A 437 -1.08 20.91 16.58
C ALA A 437 -1.83 22.08 17.26
N GLN A 438 -1.93 22.06 18.60
CA GLN A 438 -2.36 23.17 19.46
C GLN A 438 -1.19 23.61 20.32
#